data_AF-A0A924G3Z5-F1
#
_entry.id   AF-A0A924G3Z5-F1
#
_cell.length_a   1.000
_cell.length_b   1.000
_cell.length_c   1.000
_cell.angle_alpha   90.00
_cell.angle_beta   90.00
_cell.angle_gamma   90.00
#
_symmetry.space_group_name_H-M   'P 1'
#
loop_
_entity.id
_entity.type
_entity.pdbx_description
1 polymer ?
#
loop_
_entity_poly.entity_id
_entity_poly.type
_entity_poly.pdbx_seq_one_letter_code
_entity_poly.pdbx_strand_id
1 'polypeptide(L)'
;MECESVSKIFAIRDKVAFAEEAYRIFTFQFAHNLVYEQWCKLLFTDAQNTLLPHQIPFLPISFFKSHKIASTNFDEAAIFESSGTLQTINSKH
;
A
#
# COMPACT_ATOMS: atom_id res chain seq x y z
N MET A 1 -5.61 -2.20 -15.19
CA MET A 1 -5.50 -3.26 -14.16
C MET A 1 -6.72 -3.25 -13.24
N GLU A 2 -7.93 -3.00 -13.76
CA GLU A 2 -9.05 -2.54 -12.91
C GLU A 2 -10.23 -3.52 -12.81
N CYS A 3 -10.15 -4.73 -13.35
CA CYS A 3 -11.23 -5.71 -13.18
C CYS A 3 -10.75 -7.11 -12.74
N GLU A 4 -9.61 -7.60 -13.26
CA GLU A 4 -9.11 -8.95 -12.90
C GLU A 4 -8.61 -9.09 -11.45
N SER A 5 -8.18 -8.01 -10.79
CA SER A 5 -7.54 -8.10 -9.46
C SER A 5 -8.53 -8.35 -8.31
N VAL A 6 -9.74 -7.78 -8.35
CA VAL A 6 -10.62 -7.74 -7.17
C VAL A 6 -11.19 -9.12 -6.86
N SER A 7 -11.74 -9.80 -7.89
CA SER A 7 -12.25 -11.16 -7.75
C SER A 7 -11.17 -12.14 -7.28
N LYS A 8 -9.93 -11.94 -7.73
CA LYS A 8 -8.79 -12.79 -7.35
C LYS A 8 -8.47 -12.66 -5.87
N ILE A 9 -8.43 -11.44 -5.32
CA ILE A 9 -8.18 -11.20 -3.87
C ILE A 9 -9.21 -11.93 -3.00
N PHE A 10 -10.50 -11.82 -3.32
CA PHE A 10 -11.57 -12.46 -2.53
C PHE A 10 -11.68 -13.98 -2.73
N ALA A 11 -11.03 -14.52 -3.76
CA ALA A 11 -11.00 -15.96 -4.04
C ALA A 11 -9.85 -16.69 -3.33
N ILE A 12 -8.90 -15.99 -2.69
CA ILE A 12 -7.74 -16.60 -2.01
C ILE A 12 -8.21 -17.51 -0.86
N ARG A 13 -7.72 -18.77 -0.84
CA ARG A 13 -8.07 -19.77 0.18
C ARG A 13 -6.88 -20.32 0.96
N ASP A 14 -5.67 -20.09 0.50
CA ASP A 14 -4.45 -20.66 1.08
C ASP A 14 -3.31 -19.64 1.15
N LYS A 15 -2.26 -20.00 1.89
CA LYS A 15 -1.12 -19.13 2.18
C LYS A 15 -0.25 -18.86 0.94
N VAL A 16 -0.18 -19.80 0.00
CA VAL A 16 0.64 -19.65 -1.21
C VAL A 16 0.00 -18.63 -2.13
N ALA A 17 -1.29 -18.82 -2.42
CA ALA A 17 -2.07 -17.86 -3.20
C ALA A 17 -2.09 -16.46 -2.56
N PHE A 18 -2.15 -16.38 -1.23
CA PHE A 18 -2.01 -15.11 -0.51
C PHE A 18 -0.64 -14.47 -0.74
N ALA A 19 0.44 -15.23 -0.61
CA ALA A 19 1.79 -14.70 -0.75
C ALA A 19 2.06 -14.20 -2.18
N GLU A 20 1.63 -14.95 -3.19
CA GLU A 20 1.74 -14.54 -4.60
C GLU A 20 0.98 -13.23 -4.88
N GLU A 21 -0.26 -13.12 -4.37
CA GLU A 21 -1.07 -11.94 -4.61
C GLU A 21 -0.56 -10.73 -3.81
N ALA A 22 -0.12 -10.92 -2.57
CA ALA A 22 0.52 -9.88 -1.77
C ALA A 22 1.79 -9.36 -2.44
N TYR A 23 2.63 -10.25 -2.96
CA TYR A 23 3.83 -9.89 -3.70
C TYR A 23 3.49 -9.09 -4.96
N ARG A 24 2.51 -9.55 -5.75
CA ARG A 24 2.05 -8.85 -6.96
C ARG A 24 1.58 -7.42 -6.66
N ILE A 25 0.78 -7.23 -5.61
CA ILE A 25 0.29 -5.92 -5.18
C ILE A 25 1.44 -5.05 -4.67
N PHE A 26 2.35 -5.62 -3.90
CA PHE A 26 3.54 -4.93 -3.41
C PHE A 26 4.42 -4.42 -4.55
N THR A 27 4.73 -5.25 -5.55
CA THR A 27 5.51 -4.83 -6.72
C THR A 27 4.83 -3.68 -7.46
N PHE A 28 3.50 -3.74 -7.62
CA PHE A 28 2.75 -2.64 -8.22
C PHE A 28 2.84 -1.35 -7.40
N GLN A 29 2.63 -1.42 -6.08
CA GLN A 29 2.73 -0.25 -5.21
C GLN A 29 4.15 0.32 -5.19
N PHE A 30 5.18 -0.52 -5.13
CA PHE A 30 6.57 -0.09 -5.18
C PHE A 30 6.89 0.64 -6.49
N ALA A 31 6.34 0.20 -7.62
CA ALA A 31 6.60 0.82 -8.93
C ALA A 31 5.81 2.11 -9.18
N HIS A 32 4.63 2.29 -8.54
CA HIS A 32 3.70 3.36 -8.91
C HIS A 32 3.31 4.32 -7.78
N ASN A 33 3.62 4.00 -6.52
CA ASN A 33 3.42 4.90 -5.40
C ASN A 33 4.76 5.50 -4.96
N LEU A 34 5.02 6.74 -5.39
CA LEU A 34 6.30 7.43 -5.15
C LEU A 34 6.69 7.49 -3.67
N VAL A 35 5.72 7.75 -2.78
CA VAL A 35 5.98 7.84 -1.33
C VAL A 35 6.37 6.47 -0.77
N TYR A 36 5.69 5.42 -1.20
CA TYR A 36 5.97 4.05 -0.78
C TYR A 36 7.30 3.53 -1.34
N GLU A 37 7.63 3.85 -2.60
CA GLU A 37 8.91 3.52 -3.23
C GLU A 37 10.08 4.14 -2.44
N GLN A 38 10.01 5.44 -2.16
CA GLN A 38 11.04 6.15 -1.41
C GLN A 38 11.21 5.56 -0.01
N TRP A 39 10.10 5.25 0.66
CA TRP A 39 10.13 4.61 1.97
C TRP A 39 10.82 3.23 1.93
N CYS A 40 10.46 2.37 0.98
CA CYS A 40 11.08 1.06 0.83
C CYS A 40 12.58 1.16 0.53
N LYS A 41 12.99 2.10 -0.31
CA LYS A 41 14.41 2.37 -0.62
C LYS A 41 15.19 2.81 0.61
N LEU A 42 14.62 3.67 1.47
CA LEU A 42 15.25 4.09 2.73
C LEU A 42 15.42 2.93 3.72
N LEU A 43 14.52 1.94 3.68
CA LEU A 43 14.61 0.71 4.46
C LEU A 43 15.49 -0.37 3.82
N PHE A 44 16.19 -0.05 2.72
CA PHE A 44 16.99 -1.00 1.94
C PHE A 44 16.18 -2.24 1.52
N THR A 45 14.87 -2.07 1.31
CA THR A 45 13.99 -3.15 0.85
C THR A 45 13.88 -3.10 -0.67
N ASP A 46 14.27 -4.20 -1.31
CA ASP A 46 14.13 -4.40 -2.76
C ASP A 46 12.93 -5.30 -3.05
N ALA A 47 12.11 -4.89 -4.02
CA ALA A 47 11.00 -5.68 -4.52
C ALA A 47 11.44 -7.05 -5.06
N GLN A 48 12.68 -7.19 -5.53
CA GLN A 48 13.21 -8.48 -6.00
C GLN A 48 13.63 -9.42 -4.87
N ASN A 49 13.97 -8.90 -3.69
CA ASN A 49 14.46 -9.69 -2.56
C ASN A 49 13.40 -9.96 -1.48
N THR A 50 12.19 -9.43 -1.65
CA THR A 50 11.07 -9.60 -0.72
C THR A 50 10.28 -10.84 -1.14
N LEU A 51 10.54 -11.98 -0.49
CA LEU A 51 9.98 -13.27 -0.88
C LEU A 51 8.75 -13.66 -0.05
N LEU A 52 8.59 -13.09 1.14
CA LEU A 52 7.52 -13.42 2.07
C LEU A 52 6.69 -12.18 2.42
N PRO A 53 5.36 -12.31 2.60
CA PRO A 53 4.49 -11.17 2.90
C PRO A 53 4.90 -10.36 4.14
N HIS A 54 5.45 -11.03 5.16
CA HIS A 54 5.89 -10.35 6.38
C HIS A 54 7.17 -9.51 6.22
N GLN A 55 7.84 -9.60 5.06
CA GLN A 55 9.00 -8.78 4.73
C GLN A 55 8.59 -7.48 4.02
N ILE A 56 7.34 -7.36 3.59
CA ILE A 56 6.81 -6.16 2.95
C ILE A 56 6.77 -5.01 3.98
N PRO A 57 7.44 -3.87 3.73
CA PRO A 57 7.49 -2.78 4.70
C PRO A 57 6.12 -2.15 4.95
N PHE A 58 5.79 -1.94 6.22
CA PHE A 58 4.63 -1.14 6.59
C PHE A 58 4.89 0.34 6.32
N LEU A 59 3.90 1.03 5.77
CA LEU A 59 3.94 2.48 5.57
C LEU A 59 3.50 3.19 6.86
N PRO A 60 4.28 4.14 7.42
CA PRO A 60 3.89 4.84 8.63
C PRO A 60 2.57 5.59 8.45
N ILE A 61 1.64 5.40 9.38
CA ILE A 61 0.32 6.06 9.34
C ILE A 61 0.41 7.61 9.37
N SER A 62 1.51 8.15 9.90
CA SER A 62 1.79 9.59 9.91
C SER A 62 2.02 10.17 8.51
N PHE A 63 2.38 9.35 7.51
CA PHE A 63 2.62 9.84 6.15
C PHE A 63 1.31 10.30 5.50
N PHE A 64 0.18 9.68 5.84
CA PHE A 64 -1.15 10.11 5.42
C PHE A 64 -1.58 11.48 5.97
N LYS A 65 -0.79 12.08 6.88
CA LYS A 65 -0.99 13.45 7.37
C LYS A 65 -0.26 14.50 6.55
N SER A 66 0.83 14.11 5.88
CA SER A 66 1.80 15.02 5.26
C SER A 66 2.04 14.77 3.77
N HIS A 67 1.63 13.61 3.26
CA HIS A 67 1.85 13.18 1.88
C HIS A 67 0.55 12.65 1.28
N LYS A 68 0.35 12.92 -0.02
CA LYS A 68 -0.69 12.22 -0.81
C LYS A 68 -0.18 10.83 -1.15
N ILE A 69 -0.84 9.80 -0.63
CA ILE A 69 -0.47 8.40 -0.87
C ILE A 69 -1.38 7.85 -1.98
N ALA A 70 -0.84 7.73 -3.19
CA ALA A 70 -1.59 7.23 -4.35
C ALA A 70 -0.68 6.42 -5.27
N SER A 71 -1.22 5.33 -5.83
CA SER A 71 -0.51 4.47 -6.79
C SER A 71 -0.91 4.74 -8.24
N THR A 72 -1.95 5.53 -8.48
CA THR A 72 -2.41 5.94 -9.81
C THR A 72 -2.97 7.35 -9.73
N ASN A 73 -3.17 7.97 -10.88
CA ASN A 73 -3.91 9.23 -10.96
C ASN A 73 -5.41 8.92 -11.09
N PHE A 74 -6.21 9.34 -10.12
CA PHE A 74 -7.65 9.20 -10.11
C PHE A 74 -8.26 10.35 -9.31
N ASP A 75 -9.52 10.68 -9.61
CA ASP A 75 -10.30 11.62 -8.81
C ASP A 75 -10.90 10.88 -7.60
N GLU A 76 -10.67 11.40 -6.40
CA GLU A 76 -11.15 10.77 -5.18
C GLU A 76 -12.68 10.86 -5.09
N ALA A 77 -13.36 9.71 -5.12
CA ALA A 77 -14.82 9.66 -4.97
C ALA A 77 -15.28 10.00 -3.53
N ALA A 78 -14.44 9.69 -2.54
CA ALA A 78 -14.64 10.01 -1.13
C ALA A 78 -13.28 10.06 -0.43
N ILE A 79 -13.18 10.86 0.63
CA ILE A 79 -11.99 10.96 1.49
C ILE A 79 -12.40 10.60 2.91
N PHE A 80 -11.67 9.68 3.53
CA PHE A 80 -11.91 9.26 4.91
C PHE A 80 -10.85 9.86 5.83
N GLU A 81 -11.28 10.37 6.99
CA GLU A 81 -10.38 10.94 7.98
C GLU A 81 -10.43 10.16 9.29
N SER A 82 -9.27 9.97 9.93
CA SER A 82 -9.20 9.32 11.26
C SER A 82 -9.89 10.19 12.32
N SER A 83 -10.57 9.58 13.31
CA SER A 83 -11.14 10.30 14.47
C SER A 83 -10.01 10.83 15.37
N GLY A 84 -9.52 12.03 15.07
CA GLY A 84 -8.43 12.64 15.85
C GLY A 84 -8.78 12.81 17.32
N THR A 85 -7.80 12.58 18.19
CA THR A 85 -7.79 13.15 19.54
C THR A 85 -7.14 14.54 19.47
N LEU A 86 -7.65 15.49 20.25
CA LEU A 86 -7.48 16.96 20.14
C LEU A 86 -6.11 17.49 19.64
N GLN A 87 -6.17 18.62 18.89
CA GLN A 87 -5.07 19.50 18.42
C GLN A 87 -4.02 18.93 17.44
N THR A 88 -4.32 17.87 16.67
CA THR A 88 -3.38 17.40 15.62
C THR A 88 -4.04 17.26 14.25
N ILE A 89 -3.24 17.34 13.19
CA ILE A 89 -3.68 17.05 11.81
C ILE A 89 -4.04 15.57 11.72
N ASN A 90 -5.24 15.26 11.23
CA ASN A 90 -5.73 13.90 11.03
C ASN A 90 -5.13 13.25 9.78
N SER A 91 -5.01 11.93 9.79
CA SER A 91 -4.62 11.17 8.60
C SER A 91 -5.80 11.14 7.61
N LYS A 92 -5.51 11.31 6.31
CA LYS A 92 -6.50 11.26 5.23
C LYS A 92 -6.22 10.08 4.30
N HIS A 93 -7.28 9.35 3.96
CA HIS A 93 -7.25 8.13 3.14
C HIS A 93 -8.22 8.23 1.96
#